data_AF-A0A535GWT3-F1
#
_entry.id   AF-A0A535GWT3-F1
#
_cell.length_a   1.000
_cell.length_b   1.000
_cell.length_c   1.000
_cell.angle_alpha   90.00
_cell.angle_beta   90.00
_cell.angle_gamma   90.00
#
_symmetry.space_group_name_H-M   'P 1'
#
loop_
_entity.id
_entity.type
_entity.pdbx_description
1 polymer ?
#
loop_
_entity_poly.entity_id
_entity_poly.type
_entity_poly.pdbx_seq_one_letter_code
_entity_poly.pdbx_strand_id
1 'polypeptide(L)'
;MFSLLLRGFALGFAVAASPGPIFFLCVRRTLTQGRLTGLASGLGVATADGFYAAIATFGVAALTTAFVAGRRPLALVGGAVLVLLGARILMERNQAVREGGGPTGRGLA
;
A
#
# COMPACT_ATOMS: atom_id res chain seq x y z
N MET A 1 18.38 5.04 -22.67
CA MET A 1 18.23 5.96 -21.52
C MET A 1 16.79 6.43 -21.36
N PHE A 2 16.19 7.08 -22.37
CA PHE A 2 14.80 7.57 -22.29
C PHE A 2 13.75 6.48 -22.00
N SER A 3 13.95 5.27 -22.52
CA SER A 3 13.09 4.12 -22.24
C SER A 3 13.05 3.67 -20.77
N LEU A 4 14.15 3.85 -20.02
CA LEU A 4 14.21 3.52 -18.60
C LEU A 4 13.45 4.55 -17.75
N LEU A 5 13.61 5.84 -18.07
CA LEU A 5 12.84 6.91 -17.46
C LEU A 5 11.34 6.74 -17.69
N LEU A 6 10.94 6.43 -18.93
CA LEU A 6 9.53 6.24 -19.27
C LEU A 6 8.91 5.03 -18.57
N ARG A 7 9.64 3.90 -18.48
CA ARG A 7 9.19 2.71 -17.73
C ARG A 7 9.09 2.96 -16.23
N GLY A 8 10.08 3.63 -15.65
CA GLY A 8 10.07 3.99 -14.22
C GLY A 8 8.90 4.93 -13.91
N PHE A 9 8.67 5.93 -14.75
CA PHE A 9 7.53 6.84 -14.63
C PHE A 9 6.20 6.10 -14.74
N ALA A 10 6.04 5.23 -15.74
CA ALA A 10 4.81 4.45 -15.92
C ALA A 10 4.51 3.52 -14.73
N LEU A 11 5.53 2.83 -14.21
CA LEU A 11 5.38 1.97 -13.02
C LEU A 11 5.02 2.79 -11.77
N GLY A 12 5.71 3.91 -11.55
CA GLY A 12 5.41 4.80 -10.43
C GLY A 12 4.00 5.37 -10.50
N PHE A 13 3.56 5.78 -11.70
CA PHE A 13 2.21 6.25 -11.95
C PHE A 13 1.16 5.17 -11.70
N ALA A 14 1.38 3.94 -12.15
CA ALA A 14 0.47 2.82 -11.91
C ALA A 14 0.32 2.49 -10.42
N VAL A 15 1.42 2.57 -9.65
CA VAL A 15 1.39 2.37 -8.19
C VAL A 15 0.63 3.51 -7.50
N ALA A 16 0.90 4.77 -7.87
CA ALA A 16 0.22 5.93 -7.30
C ALA A 16 -1.27 5.99 -7.66
N ALA A 17 -1.65 5.45 -8.82
CA ALA A 17 -3.04 5.42 -9.28
C ALA A 17 -3.94 4.44 -8.51
N SER A 18 -3.38 3.53 -7.71
CA SER A 18 -4.18 2.60 -6.90
C SER A 18 -4.56 3.25 -5.57
N PRO A 19 -5.83 3.68 -5.36
CA PRO A 19 -6.25 4.26 -4.09
C PRO A 19 -6.30 3.17 -3.01
N GLY A 20 -5.31 3.18 -2.13
CA GLY A 20 -5.24 2.28 -0.97
C GLY A 20 -6.01 2.79 0.26
N PRO A 21 -6.02 2.01 1.36
CA PRO A 21 -6.66 2.41 2.62
C PRO A 21 -6.06 3.69 3.22
N ILE A 22 -4.75 3.93 3.03
CA ILE A 22 -4.06 5.15 3.50
C ILE A 22 -4.64 6.41 2.83
N PHE A 23 -4.98 6.33 1.55
CA PHE A 23 -5.60 7.44 0.81
C PHE A 23 -6.95 7.83 1.45
N PHE A 24 -7.82 6.86 1.68
CA PHE A 24 -9.11 7.10 2.34
C PHE A 24 -8.96 7.63 3.77
N LEU A 25 -7.94 7.18 4.52
CA LEU A 25 -7.65 7.72 5.85
C LEU A 25 -7.24 9.21 5.80
N CYS A 26 -6.39 9.60 4.83
CA CYS A 26 -6.00 11.00 4.63
C CYS A 26 -7.20 11.85 4.21
N VAL A 27 -8.03 11.37 3.27
CA VAL A 27 -9.27 12.06 2.86
C VAL A 27 -10.21 12.22 4.05
N ARG A 28 -10.45 11.15 4.82
CA ARG A 28 -11.30 11.20 6.01
C ARG A 28 -10.78 12.20 7.03
N ARG A 29 -9.49 12.18 7.38
CA ARG A 29 -8.89 13.16 8.31
C ARG A 29 -9.03 14.60 7.82
N THR A 30 -8.85 14.82 6.51
CA THR A 30 -9.01 16.15 5.90
C THR A 30 -10.45 16.65 6.04
N LEU A 31 -11.43 15.77 5.82
CA LEU A 31 -12.84 16.10 5.91
C LEU A 31 -13.32 16.24 7.37
N THR A 32 -12.82 15.43 8.30
CA THR A 32 -13.26 15.43 9.71
C THR A 32 -12.51 16.43 10.59
N GLN A 33 -11.23 16.70 10.31
CA GLN A 33 -10.34 17.51 11.15
C GLN A 33 -9.75 18.73 10.41
N GLY A 34 -10.24 19.02 9.20
CA GLY A 34 -9.84 20.19 8.40
C GLY A 34 -8.58 20.01 7.56
N ARG A 35 -8.32 21.00 6.69
CA ARG A 35 -7.23 21.00 5.68
C ARG A 35 -5.83 20.95 6.29
N LEU A 36 -5.61 21.61 7.44
CA LEU A 36 -4.29 21.65 8.08
C LEU A 36 -3.87 20.28 8.61
N THR A 37 -4.79 19.55 9.24
CA THR A 37 -4.54 18.19 9.76
C THR A 37 -4.32 17.19 8.63
N GLY A 38 -5.04 17.36 7.51
CA GLY A 38 -4.81 16.62 6.27
C GLY A 38 -3.42 16.86 5.68
N LEU A 39 -3.00 18.12 5.58
CA LEU A 39 -1.67 18.49 5.08
C LEU A 39 -0.55 17.93 5.95
N ALA A 40 -0.69 18.02 7.28
CA ALA A 40 0.28 17.47 8.22
C ALA A 40 0.39 15.94 8.14
N SER A 41 -0.75 15.22 8.02
CA SER A 41 -0.74 13.77 7.80
C SER A 41 -0.12 13.41 6.45
N GLY A 42 -0.45 14.13 5.38
CA GLY A 42 0.10 13.90 4.04
C GLY A 42 1.62 14.11 3.98
N LEU A 43 2.12 15.17 4.60
CA LEU A 43 3.56 15.44 4.72
C LEU A 43 4.28 14.34 5.52
N GLY A 44 3.67 13.87 6.60
CA GLY A 44 4.20 12.76 7.39
C GLY A 44 4.30 11.47 6.57
N VAL A 45 3.26 11.12 5.82
CA VAL A 45 3.26 9.94 4.93
C VAL A 45 4.33 10.08 3.85
N ALA A 46 4.38 11.20 3.14
CA ALA A 46 5.37 11.43 2.09
C ALA A 46 6.82 11.38 2.61
N THR A 47 7.05 11.90 3.82
CA THR A 47 8.36 11.86 4.47
C THR A 47 8.72 10.43 4.84
N ALA A 48 7.80 9.68 5.44
CA ALA A 48 8.01 8.27 5.79
C ALA A 48 8.31 7.42 4.55
N ASP A 49 7.55 7.59 3.46
CA ASP A 49 7.78 6.88 2.20
C ASP A 49 9.14 7.25 1.58
N GLY A 50 9.52 8.53 1.64
CA GLY A 50 10.83 9.00 1.18
C GLY A 50 11.99 8.38 1.96
N PHE A 51 11.92 8.38 3.29
CA PHE A 51 12.91 7.74 4.15
C PHE A 51 12.98 6.24 3.91
N TYR A 52 11.83 5.57 3.79
CA TYR A 52 11.77 4.15 3.50
C TYR A 52 12.41 3.81 2.16
N ALA A 53 12.09 4.55 1.10
CA ALA A 53 12.68 4.39 -0.22
C ALA A 53 14.20 4.66 -0.21
N ALA A 54 14.66 5.68 0.52
CA ALA A 54 16.08 5.98 0.68
C ALA A 54 16.84 4.81 1.34
N ILE A 55 16.31 4.29 2.45
CA ILE A 55 16.90 3.14 3.15
C ILE A 55 16.88 1.89 2.26
N ALA A 56 15.77 1.62 1.58
CA ALA A 56 15.63 0.47 0.71
C ALA A 56 16.61 0.53 -0.48
N THR A 57 16.68 1.67 -1.17
CA THR A 57 17.57 1.85 -2.34
C THR A 57 19.04 1.82 -1.97
N PHE A 58 19.43 2.49 -0.87
CA PHE A 58 20.79 2.46 -0.35
C PHE A 58 21.18 1.06 0.14
N GLY A 59 20.27 0.41 0.89
CA GLY A 59 20.49 -0.91 1.47
C GLY A 59 20.55 -2.04 0.43
N VAL A 60 19.81 -1.94 -0.67
CA VAL A 60 19.77 -2.99 -1.72
C VAL A 60 21.13 -3.22 -2.36
N ALA A 61 21.96 -2.19 -2.56
CA ALA A 61 23.31 -2.36 -3.13
C ALA A 61 24.25 -3.13 -2.18
N ALA A 62 24.16 -2.85 -0.87
CA ALA A 62 24.92 -3.56 0.16
C ALA A 62 24.40 -5.00 0.37
N LEU A 63 23.08 -5.19 0.34
CA LEU A 63 22.47 -6.52 0.51
C LEU A 63 22.73 -7.44 -0.69
N THR A 64 22.67 -6.92 -1.91
CA THR A 64 22.85 -7.74 -3.12
C THR A 64 24.27 -8.26 -3.28
N THR A 65 25.27 -7.52 -2.81
CA THR A 65 26.68 -7.96 -2.82
C THR A 65 26.99 -8.95 -1.70
N ALA A 66 26.43 -8.76 -0.50
CA ALA A 66 26.65 -9.65 0.65
C ALA A 66 25.82 -10.95 0.63
N PHE A 67 24.64 -10.95 -0.02
CA PHE A 67 23.63 -12.00 0.14
C PHE A 67 23.22 -12.70 -1.17
N VAL A 68 24.20 -12.97 -2.05
CA VAL A 68 23.97 -13.63 -3.35
C VAL A 68 23.37 -15.04 -3.20
N ALA A 69 23.75 -15.79 -2.17
CA ALA A 69 23.27 -17.17 -1.96
C ALA A 69 21.86 -17.27 -1.34
N GLY A 70 21.42 -16.26 -0.58
CA GLY A 70 20.15 -16.26 0.17
C GLY A 70 18.92 -15.71 -0.59
N ARG A 71 19.07 -15.36 -1.87
CA ARG A 71 18.01 -14.70 -2.66
C ARG A 71 16.74 -15.55 -2.83
N ARG A 72 16.90 -16.88 -2.96
CA ARG A 72 15.79 -17.83 -3.15
C ARG A 72 14.89 -17.97 -1.91
N PRO A 73 15.41 -18.26 -0.69
CA PRO A 73 14.57 -18.33 0.49
C PRO A 73 13.91 -16.99 0.80
N LEU A 74 14.58 -15.86 0.58
CA LEU A 74 14.00 -14.54 0.83
C LEU A 74 12.82 -14.23 -0.11
N ALA A 75 12.92 -14.62 -1.38
CA ALA A 75 11.82 -14.51 -2.34
C ALA A 75 10.65 -15.43 -1.99
N LEU A 76 10.92 -16.67 -1.55
CA LEU A 76 9.90 -17.61 -1.10
C LEU A 76 9.16 -17.09 0.14
N VAL A 77 9.89 -16.57 1.13
CA VAL A 77 9.28 -15.98 2.33
C VAL A 77 8.45 -14.75 1.97
N GLY A 78 8.99 -13.82 1.17
CA GLY A 78 8.26 -12.63 0.73
C GLY A 78 6.98 -12.98 -0.06
N GLY A 79 7.07 -13.93 -0.99
CA GLY A 79 5.92 -14.43 -1.73
C GLY A 79 4.90 -15.12 -0.84
N ALA A 80 5.33 -15.97 0.09
CA ALA A 80 4.46 -16.64 1.04
C ALA A 80 3.71 -15.64 1.93
N VAL A 81 4.38 -14.60 2.40
CA VAL A 81 3.76 -13.51 3.17
C VAL A 81 2.71 -12.77 2.33
N LEU A 82 3.00 -12.46 1.06
CA LEU A 82 2.04 -11.83 0.15
C LEU A 82 0.81 -12.71 -0.12
N VAL A 83 1.00 -14.01 -0.33
CA VAL A 83 -0.10 -14.97 -0.49
C VAL A 83 -0.94 -15.05 0.78
N LEU A 84 -0.31 -15.11 1.95
CA LEU A 84 -1.00 -15.11 3.24
C LEU A 84 -1.83 -13.82 3.41
N LEU A 85 -1.25 -12.66 3.11
CA LEU A 85 -1.92 -11.37 3.22
C LEU A 85 -3.09 -11.26 2.24
N GLY A 86 -2.91 -11.70 1.00
CA GLY A 86 -3.99 -11.76 0.00
C GLY A 86 -5.13 -12.68 0.42
N ALA A 87 -4.81 -13.85 0.97
CA ALA A 87 -5.81 -14.78 1.50
C ALA A 87 -6.57 -14.17 2.69
N ARG A 88 -5.88 -13.51 3.62
CA ARG A 88 -6.48 -12.80 4.76
C ARG A 88 -7.44 -11.71 4.31
N ILE A 89 -7.02 -10.87 3.36
CA ILE A 89 -7.87 -9.81 2.80
C ILE A 89 -9.11 -10.41 2.12
N LEU A 90 -8.99 -11.51 1.39
CA LEU A 90 -10.14 -12.16 0.74
C LEU A 90 -11.14 -12.72 1.77
N MET A 91 -10.65 -13.27 2.88
CA MET A 91 -11.48 -13.74 3.99
C MET A 91 -12.20 -12.60 4.70
N GLU A 92 -11.54 -11.47 4.94
CA GLU A 92 -12.15 -10.27 5.55
C GLU A 92 -13.14 -9.58 4.60
N ARG A 93 -12.86 -9.52 3.29
CA ARG A 93 -13.81 -9.01 2.29
C ARG A 93 -15.10 -9.83 2.25
N ASN A 94 -15.05 -11.13 2.53
CA ASN A 94 -16.25 -11.97 2.62
C ASN A 94 -17.17 -11.53 3.78
N GLN A 95 -16.63 -10.95 4.86
CA GLN A 95 -17.42 -10.41 5.97
C GLN A 95 -18.05 -9.06 5.61
N ALA A 96 -17.29 -8.14 4.99
CA ALA A 96 -17.82 -6.85 4.55
C ALA A 96 -18.88 -6.96 3.44
N VAL A 97 -18.76 -7.96 2.54
CA VAL A 97 -19.78 -8.25 1.51
C VAL A 97 -21.03 -8.92 2.12
N ARG A 98 -20.87 -9.72 3.19
CA ARG A 98 -22.01 -10.32 3.92
C ARG A 98 -22.85 -9.29 4.66
N GLU A 99 -22.26 -8.19 5.12
CA GLU A 99 -23.01 -7.05 5.69
C GLU A 99 -23.73 -6.20 4.62
N GLY A 100 -23.25 -6.21 3.37
CA GLY A 100 -23.88 -5.49 2.24
C GLY A 100 -24.89 -6.29 1.42
N GLY A 101 -25.21 -7.53 1.82
CA GLY A 101 -26.02 -8.48 1.05
C GLY A 101 -27.35 -8.90 1.68
N GLY A 102 -27.91 -8.09 2.59
CA GLY A 102 -29.26 -8.32 3.12
C GLY A 102 -30.34 -7.60 2.30
N PRO A 103 -31.32 -8.29 1.68
CA PRO A 103 -32.43 -7.64 1.02
C PRO A 103 -33.40 -7.03 2.05
N THR A 104 -33.80 -5.78 1.81
CA THR A 104 -35.12 -5.18 2.10
C THR A 104 -35.86 -5.58 3.38
N GLY A 105 -36.11 -4.58 4.25
CA GLY A 105 -37.39 -4.44 4.96
C GLY A 105 -37.36 -4.47 6.49
N ARG A 106 -37.38 -3.28 7.11
CA ARG A 106 -38.05 -2.92 8.38
C ARG A 106 -37.82 -1.42 8.59
N GLY A 107 -38.78 -0.55 8.25
CA GLY A 107 -39.96 -0.23 9.06
C GLY A 107 -39.54 0.84 10.08
N LEU A 108 -39.73 2.13 9.80
CA LEU A 108 -40.86 2.90 10.35
C LEU A 108 -41.36 2.35 11.69
N ALA A 109 -40.86 2.93 12.79
CA ALA A 109 -41.58 3.21 14.02
C ALA A 109 -40.81 4.29 14.78
#